data_AF-M0AHE8-F1
#
_entry.id   AF-M0AHE8-F1
#
_cell.length_a   1.000
_cell.length_b   1.000
_cell.length_c   1.000
_cell.angle_alpha   90.00
_cell.angle_beta   90.00
_cell.angle_gamma   90.00
#
_symmetry.space_group_name_H-M   'P 1'
#
loop_
_entity.id
_entity.type
_entity.pdbx_description
1 polymer ?
#
loop_
_entity_poly.entity_id
_entity_poly.type
_entity_poly.pdbx_seq_one_letter_code
_entity_poly.pdbx_strand_id
1 'polypeptide(L)' 'MIDTRGALAVETLLKLVLVLVALLLVIEVVQAIVGTLIGILQPLLMLAVLVLIGLWLLDRL' A
#
# COMPACT_ATOMS: atom_id res chain seq x y z
N MET A 1 25.61 29.91 22.43
CA MET A 1 25.09 29.10 21.31
C MET A 1 23.97 28.26 21.88
N ILE A 2 22.74 28.39 21.38
CA ILE A 2 21.63 27.55 21.84
C ILE A 2 21.80 26.20 21.16
N ASP A 3 22.47 25.25 21.81
CA ASP A 3 22.56 23.87 21.37
C ASP A 3 21.22 23.17 21.62
N THR A 4 20.28 23.31 20.69
CA THR A 4 18.95 22.69 20.69
C THR A 4 18.96 21.22 20.21
N ARG A 5 20.13 20.60 20.09
CA ARG A 5 20.28 19.19 19.72
C ARG A 5 19.90 18.29 20.91
N GLY A 6 18.60 18.06 21.07
CA GLY A 6 18.06 17.27 22.18
C GLY A 6 16.81 17.86 22.84
N ALA A 7 16.00 18.63 22.10
CA ALA A 7 14.76 19.18 22.64
C ALA A 7 13.73 18.10 23.04
N LEU A 8 13.89 16.86 22.54
CA LEU A 8 13.03 15.73 22.85
C LEU A 8 13.77 14.72 23.72
N ALA A 9 13.13 14.29 24.81
CA ALA A 9 13.62 13.22 25.66
C ALA A 9 13.72 11.91 24.86
N VAL A 10 14.78 11.13 25.13
CA VAL A 10 15.05 9.85 24.45
C VAL A 10 13.87 8.88 24.58
N GLU A 11 13.22 8.86 25.74
CA GLU A 11 12.01 8.06 25.97
C GLU A 11 10.86 8.44 25.02
N THR A 12 10.65 9.73 24.78
CA THR A 12 9.62 10.24 23.85
C THR A 12 9.95 9.83 22.43
N LEU A 13 11.21 9.92 22.02
CA LEU A 13 11.66 9.47 20.71
C LEU A 13 11.47 7.96 20.54
N LEU A 14 11.83 7.17 21.55
CA LEU A 14 11.66 5.72 21.52
C LEU A 14 10.18 5.31 21.42
N LYS A 15 9.30 5.97 22.19
CA LYS A 15 7.84 5.76 22.10
C LYS A 15 7.31 6.14 20.72
N LEU A 16 7.77 7.27 20.17
CA LEU A 16 7.36 7.70 18.83
C LEU A 16 7.79 6.68 17.77
N VAL A 17 9.05 6.22 17.82
CA VAL A 17 9.56 5.20 16.91
C VAL A 17 8.78 3.90 17.06
N LEU A 18 8.49 3.46 18.28
CA LEU A 18 7.68 2.26 18.52
C LEU A 18 6.28 2.39 17.92
N VAL A 19 5.62 3.54 18.08
CA VAL A 19 4.30 3.80 17.48
C VAL A 19 4.39 3.80 15.95
N LEU A 20 5.43 4.42 15.38
CA LEU A 20 5.65 4.45 13.93
C LEU A 20 5.89 3.05 13.37
N VAL A 21 6.68 2.22 14.06
CA VAL A 21 6.93 0.83 13.69
C VAL A 21 5.64 0.02 13.81
N ALA A 22 4.87 0.19 14.88
CA ALA A 22 3.58 -0.49 15.04
C ALA A 22 2.61 -0.11 13.92
N LEU A 23 2.56 1.18 13.55
CA LEU A 23 1.74 1.65 12.43
C LEU A 23 2.19 1.05 11.09
N LEU A 24 3.51 0.97 10.86
CA LEU A 24 4.06 0.30 9.68
C LEU A 24 3.62 -1.16 9.60
N LEU A 25 3.68 -1.90 10.72
CA LEU A 25 3.22 -3.29 10.77
C LEU A 25 1.73 -3.41 10.44
N VAL A 26 0.90 -2.51 10.95
CA VAL A 26 -0.54 -2.50 10.63
C VAL A 26 -0.76 -2.28 9.13
N ILE A 27 -0.05 -1.32 8.52
CA ILE A 27 -0.14 -1.05 7.09
C ILE A 27 0.29 -2.28 6.28
N GLU A 28 1.37 -2.95 6.69
CA GLU A 28 1.87 -4.15 6.01
C GLU A 28 0.85 -5.30 6.04
N VAL A 29 0.21 -5.54 7.18
CA VAL A 29 -0.86 -6.54 7.29
C VAL A 29 -2.05 -6.18 6.41
N VAL A 30 -2.47 -4.91 6.40
CA VAL A 30 -3.55 -4.45 5.54
C VAL A 30 -3.19 -4.63 4.07
N GLN A 31 -1.96 -4.30 3.67
CA GLN A 31 -1.49 -4.49 2.29
C GLN A 31 -1.46 -5.96 1.89
N ALA A 32 -1.06 -6.87 2.77
CA ALA A 32 -1.09 -8.31 2.48
C ALA A 32 -2.51 -8.82 2.24
N ILE A 33 -3.47 -8.40 3.06
CA ILE A 33 -4.89 -8.78 2.93
C ILE A 33 -5.50 -8.18 1.65
N VAL A 34 -5.27 -6.89 1.41
CA VAL A 34 -5.80 -6.22 0.22
C VAL A 34 -5.14 -6.78 -1.05
N GLY A 35 -3.83 -7.02 -1.01
CA GLY A 35 -3.06 -7.55 -2.13
C GLY A 35 -3.50 -8.95 -2.53
N THR A 36 -3.81 -9.82 -1.57
CA THR A 36 -4.38 -11.15 -1.87
C THR A 36 -5.75 -11.07 -2.52
N LEU A 37 -6.63 -10.18 -2.04
CA LEU A 37 -7.94 -9.97 -2.64
C LEU A 37 -7.85 -9.42 -4.07
N ILE A 38 -6.99 -8.43 -4.29
CA ILE A 38 -6.75 -7.85 -5.62
C ILE A 38 -6.09 -8.87 -6.55
N GLY A 39 -5.16 -9.69 -6.07
CA GLY A 39 -4.49 -10.71 -6.87
C GLY A 39 -5.45 -11.74 -7.47
N ILE A 40 -6.53 -12.08 -6.76
CA ILE A 40 -7.60 -12.95 -7.26
C ILE A 40 -8.44 -12.24 -8.34
N LEU A 41 -8.66 -10.93 -8.20
CA LEU A 41 -9.47 -10.14 -9.13
C LEU A 41 -8.70 -9.72 -10.39
N GLN A 42 -7.38 -9.55 -10.31
CA GLN A 42 -6.49 -9.17 -11.41
C GLN A 42 -6.65 -10.03 -12.68
N PRO A 43 -6.68 -11.38 -12.62
CA PRO A 43 -6.88 -12.19 -13.83
C PRO A 43 -8.26 -11.97 -14.46
N LEU A 44 -9.31 -11.76 -13.64
CA LEU A 44 -10.65 -11.46 -14.15
C LEU A 44 -10.70 -10.10 -14.84
N LEU A 45 -10.03 -9.10 -14.27
CA LEU A 45 -9.88 -7.79 -14.91
C LEU A 45 -9.11 -7.89 -16.23
N MET A 46 -8.04 -8.67 -16.29
CA MET A 46 -7.28 -8.89 -17.52
C MET A 46 -8.15 -9.56 -18.59
N LEU A 47 -8.95 -10.56 -18.23
CA LEU A 47 -9.91 -11.19 -19.14
C LEU A 47 -10.96 -10.18 -19.63
N ALA A 48 -11.52 -9.36 -18.73
CA ALA A 48 -12.48 -8.32 -19.09
C ALA A 48 -11.86 -7.32 -20.08
N VAL A 49 -10.61 -6.90 -19.86
CA VAL A 49 -9.87 -6.02 -20.78
C VAL A 49 -9.64 -6.71 -22.13
N LEU A 50 -9.24 -7.98 -22.15
CA LEU A 50 -9.06 -8.73 -23.40
C LEU A 50 -10.38 -8.86 -24.18
N VAL A 51 -11.48 -9.11 -23.49
CA VAL A 51 -12.81 -9.14 -24.11
C VAL A 51 -13.17 -7.78 -24.68
N LEU A 52 -12.96 -6.69 -23.94
CA LEU A 52 -13.19 -5.33 -24.42
C LEU A 52 -12.35 -5.01 -25.66
N ILE A 53 -11.08 -5.38 -25.68
CA ILE A 53 -10.20 -5.22 -26.85
C ILE A 53 -10.74 -6.04 -28.04
N GLY A 54 -11.15 -7.28 -27.81
CA GLY A 54 -11.72 -8.14 -28.85
C GLY A 54 -13.00 -7.58 -29.44
N LEU A 55 -13.93 -7.14 -28.59
CA LEU A 55 -15.18 -6.49 -29.01
C LEU A 55 -14.91 -5.19 -29.76
N TRP A 56 -13.98 -4.37 -29.29
CA TRP A 56 -13.58 -3.15 -29.97
C TRP A 56 -12.98 -3.42 -31.36
N LEU A 57 -12.17 -4.48 -31.48
CA LEU A 57 -11.60 -4.85 -32.77
C LEU A 57 -12.67 -5.36 -33.74
N LEU A 58 -13.66 -6.13 -33.22
CA LEU A 58 -14.78 -6.63 -34.01
C LEU A 58 -15.71 -5.50 -34.49
N ASP A 59 -15.95 -4.49 -33.65
CA ASP A 59 -16.72 -3.29 -34.03
C ASP A 59 -16.02 -2.46 -35.11
N ARG A 60 -14.69 -2.56 -35.21
CA ARG A 60 -13.88 -1.78 -36.15
C ARG A 60 -13.56 -2.50 -37.47
N LEU A 61 -13.80 -3.82 -37.55
CA LEU A 61 -13.56 -4.65 -38.74
C LEU A 61 -14.79 -4.66 -39.64
#